data_AF-A0A353BS10-F1
#
_entry.id   AF-A0A353BS10-F1
#
_cell.length_a   1.000
_cell.length_b   1.000
_cell.length_c   1.000
_cell.angle_alpha   90.00
_cell.angle_beta   90.00
_cell.angle_gamma   90.00
#
_symmetry.space_group_name_H-M   'P 1'
#
loop_
_entity.id
_entity.type
_entity.pdbx_description
1 polymer ?
#
loop_
_entity_poly.entity_id
_entity_poly.type
_entity_poly.pdbx_seq_one_letter_code
_entity_poly.pdbx_strand_id
1 'polypeptide(L)'
;MANTTMKSLHFSYHEWDVVEEQFDIANNFQNETIFALGNGYLGMRGTFEEGYSGPEWPGKDGTYINGFYESEVIKYPEIAYGYPDKSQTMLNVADSKLIKLIVDGEEFTMLAGEVTEYRRTLSFKEGILRRSLIWSSPLGKKVKIDIQRMISFVHQHQAAICYEVTPLNFNGKIKLIAVVNGDVANLSAENDPRVGSGLQGRVLMVKQVLGENDFGLILQQTRNSGL
;
A
#
# COMPACT_ATOMS: atom_id res chain seq x y z
N MET A 1 -26.46 -10.79 -32.12
CA MET A 1 -26.63 -11.12 -30.69
C MET A 1 -25.24 -11.31 -30.10
N ALA A 2 -24.68 -10.27 -29.50
CA ALA A 2 -23.38 -10.35 -28.84
C ALA A 2 -23.59 -10.94 -27.44
N ASN A 3 -23.13 -12.17 -27.25
CA ASN A 3 -23.08 -12.84 -25.95
C ASN A 3 -22.11 -12.06 -25.07
N THR A 4 -22.63 -11.12 -24.29
CA THR A 4 -21.86 -10.45 -23.25
C THR A 4 -21.80 -11.43 -22.09
N THR A 5 -20.80 -12.31 -22.10
CA THR A 5 -20.47 -13.16 -20.97
C THR A 5 -20.30 -12.23 -19.77
N MET A 6 -21.21 -12.28 -18.80
CA MET A 6 -21.01 -11.57 -17.54
C MET A 6 -19.67 -12.05 -16.99
N LYS A 7 -18.69 -11.13 -16.85
CA LYS A 7 -17.45 -11.43 -16.13
C LYS A 7 -17.86 -12.02 -14.78
N SER A 8 -17.36 -13.21 -14.46
CA SER A 8 -17.57 -13.83 -13.17
C SER A 8 -17.20 -12.81 -12.07
N LEU A 9 -18.04 -12.72 -11.04
CA LEU A 9 -17.73 -11.92 -9.86
C LEU A 9 -16.36 -12.35 -9.34
N HIS A 10 -15.43 -11.39 -9.27
CA HIS A 10 -14.05 -11.63 -8.81
C HIS A 10 -14.00 -12.01 -7.33
N PHE A 11 -15.00 -11.57 -6.56
CA PHE A 11 -15.17 -11.87 -5.14
C PHE A 11 -16.50 -12.61 -4.91
N SER A 12 -16.46 -13.57 -3.99
CA SER A 12 -17.69 -14.19 -3.48
C SER A 12 -18.47 -13.22 -2.61
N TYR A 13 -19.80 -13.40 -2.56
CA TYR A 13 -20.65 -12.56 -1.73
C TYR A 13 -20.50 -12.94 -0.25
N HIS A 14 -20.11 -11.96 0.56
CA HIS A 14 -20.18 -11.98 2.01
C HIS A 14 -20.82 -10.68 2.47
N GLU A 15 -21.67 -10.74 3.51
CA GLU A 15 -22.45 -9.58 3.95
C GLU A 15 -21.58 -8.41 4.44
N TRP A 16 -20.51 -8.73 5.18
CA TRP A 16 -19.65 -7.74 5.85
C TRP A 16 -18.19 -7.81 5.44
N ASP A 17 -17.84 -8.65 4.46
CA ASP A 17 -16.46 -8.90 4.09
C ASP A 17 -16.25 -8.83 2.57
N VAL A 18 -15.09 -8.35 2.16
CA VAL A 18 -14.52 -8.64 0.84
C VAL A 18 -13.41 -9.65 1.02
N VAL A 19 -13.44 -10.74 0.25
CA VAL A 19 -12.53 -11.87 0.44
C VAL A 19 -11.85 -12.24 -0.88
N GLU A 20 -10.53 -12.24 -0.87
CA GLU A 20 -9.67 -12.77 -1.94
C GLU A 20 -9.04 -14.08 -1.47
N GLU A 21 -9.44 -15.20 -2.08
CA GLU A 21 -8.98 -16.55 -1.71
C GLU A 21 -7.73 -16.98 -2.49
N GLN A 22 -7.33 -16.23 -3.52
CA GLN A 22 -6.15 -16.52 -4.34
C GLN A 22 -5.48 -15.23 -4.80
N PHE A 23 -4.15 -15.19 -4.73
CA PHE A 23 -3.38 -14.10 -5.28
C PHE A 23 -3.22 -14.28 -6.80
N ASP A 24 -3.67 -13.30 -7.57
CA ASP A 24 -3.42 -13.18 -9.00
C ASP A 24 -2.83 -11.80 -9.28
N ILE A 25 -1.59 -11.79 -9.77
CA ILE A 25 -0.84 -10.59 -10.09
C ILE A 25 -1.60 -9.67 -11.06
N ALA A 26 -2.40 -10.23 -11.99
CA ALA A 26 -3.15 -9.44 -12.96
C ALA A 26 -4.20 -8.53 -12.29
N ASN A 27 -4.68 -8.90 -11.11
CA ASN A 27 -5.69 -8.15 -10.36
C ASN A 27 -5.07 -7.30 -9.23
N ASN A 28 -3.76 -7.37 -9.02
CA ASN A 28 -3.10 -6.78 -7.85
C ASN A 28 -3.41 -5.28 -7.70
N PHE A 29 -3.25 -4.49 -8.78
CA PHE A 29 -3.51 -3.05 -8.77
C PHE A 29 -4.94 -2.68 -8.35
N GLN A 30 -5.92 -3.44 -8.87
CA GLN A 30 -7.32 -3.26 -8.53
C GLN A 30 -7.55 -3.63 -7.07
N ASN A 31 -7.02 -4.78 -6.64
CA ASN A 31 -7.30 -5.30 -5.31
C ASN A 31 -6.63 -4.46 -4.22
N GLU A 32 -5.45 -3.90 -4.46
CA GLU A 32 -4.86 -2.86 -3.60
C GLU A 32 -5.80 -1.67 -3.36
N THR A 33 -6.67 -1.34 -4.32
CA THR A 33 -7.70 -0.29 -4.15
C THR A 33 -8.88 -0.79 -3.33
N ILE A 34 -9.38 -1.99 -3.63
CA ILE A 34 -10.55 -2.58 -2.99
C ILE A 34 -10.29 -2.87 -1.50
N PHE A 35 -9.09 -3.33 -1.17
CA PHE A 35 -8.68 -3.67 0.20
C PHE A 35 -8.06 -2.48 0.96
N ALA A 36 -8.24 -1.24 0.47
CA ALA A 36 -7.73 -0.05 1.14
C ALA A 36 -8.43 0.20 2.49
N LEU A 37 -7.67 0.77 3.43
CA LEU A 37 -8.16 1.20 4.74
C LEU A 37 -8.15 2.73 4.82
N GLY A 38 -9.08 3.30 5.58
CA GLY A 38 -9.06 4.73 5.89
C GLY A 38 -10.06 5.13 6.96
N ASN A 39 -9.78 6.25 7.63
CA ASN A 39 -10.62 6.83 8.68
C ASN A 39 -11.05 8.28 8.40
N GLY A 40 -10.85 8.76 7.16
CA GLY A 40 -11.11 10.14 6.74
C GLY A 40 -9.93 11.11 6.93
N TYR A 41 -8.98 10.79 7.83
CA TYR A 41 -7.72 11.53 7.98
C TYR A 41 -6.56 10.81 7.29
N LEU A 42 -6.34 9.54 7.61
CA LEU A 42 -5.29 8.68 7.06
C LEU A 42 -5.92 7.63 6.15
N GLY A 43 -5.33 7.42 4.97
CA GLY A 43 -5.72 6.38 4.03
C GLY A 43 -4.50 5.58 3.57
N MET A 44 -4.64 4.26 3.50
CA MET A 44 -3.60 3.35 3.04
C MET A 44 -4.19 2.39 2.03
N ARG A 45 -3.55 2.25 0.87
CA ARG A 45 -3.89 1.18 -0.08
C ARG A 45 -3.69 -0.18 0.59
N GLY A 46 -4.47 -1.17 0.16
CA GLY A 46 -4.42 -2.56 0.61
C GLY A 46 -3.20 -3.33 0.09
N THR A 47 -2.06 -2.66 -0.07
CA THR A 47 -0.78 -3.26 -0.47
C THR A 47 -0.24 -4.19 0.60
N PHE A 48 0.58 -5.14 0.16
CA PHE A 48 1.20 -6.13 1.01
C PHE A 48 2.35 -5.56 1.84
N GLU A 49 2.47 -6.03 3.07
CA GLU A 49 3.47 -5.59 4.06
C GLU A 49 4.90 -5.89 3.62
N GLU A 50 5.17 -6.99 2.94
CA GLU A 50 6.52 -7.31 2.42
C GLU A 50 6.94 -6.40 1.26
N GLY A 51 6.02 -5.57 0.76
CA GLY A 51 6.18 -4.76 -0.44
C GLY A 51 6.08 -5.59 -1.72
N TYR A 52 5.91 -4.90 -2.84
CA TYR A 52 5.85 -5.55 -4.14
C TYR A 52 7.21 -5.40 -4.85
N SER A 53 7.84 -6.53 -5.17
CA SER A 53 9.16 -6.60 -5.81
C SER A 53 9.10 -6.67 -7.34
N GLY A 54 7.89 -6.63 -7.93
CA GLY A 54 7.69 -6.65 -9.37
C GLY A 54 7.81 -5.28 -10.06
N PRO A 55 7.56 -5.20 -11.37
CA PRO A 55 7.57 -3.94 -12.13
C PRO A 55 6.47 -2.98 -11.64
N GLU A 56 6.63 -1.66 -11.81
CA GLU A 56 5.68 -0.63 -11.29
C GLU A 56 4.20 -0.87 -11.64
N TRP A 57 3.92 -1.60 -12.72
CA TRP A 57 2.60 -2.16 -13.02
C TRP A 57 2.63 -3.68 -12.88
N PRO A 58 1.64 -4.33 -12.23
CA PRO A 58 0.38 -3.80 -11.68
C PRO A 58 0.43 -3.59 -10.15
N GLY A 59 1.49 -3.00 -9.58
CA GLY A 59 1.56 -2.78 -8.12
C GLY A 59 1.95 -1.34 -7.78
N LYS A 60 1.08 -0.62 -7.07
CA LYS A 60 1.35 0.77 -6.68
C LYS A 60 1.00 0.99 -5.23
N ASP A 61 2.01 1.26 -4.42
CA ASP A 61 1.78 1.68 -3.04
C ASP A 61 1.19 3.10 -2.94
N GLY A 62 0.47 3.35 -1.86
CA GLY A 62 -0.13 4.65 -1.59
C GLY A 62 -0.53 4.80 -0.13
N THR A 63 0.02 5.80 0.52
CA THR A 63 -0.39 6.29 1.84
C THR A 63 -0.70 7.77 1.72
N TYR A 64 -1.85 8.21 2.23
CA TYR A 64 -2.35 9.57 2.03
C TYR A 64 -2.84 10.15 3.35
N ILE A 65 -2.54 11.43 3.57
CA ILE A 65 -3.02 12.20 4.71
C ILE A 65 -3.93 13.31 4.18
N ASN A 66 -5.16 13.37 4.67
CA ASN A 66 -6.13 14.39 4.31
C ASN A 66 -5.60 15.78 4.72
N GLY A 67 -5.66 16.73 3.79
CA GLY A 67 -5.09 18.06 3.96
C GLY A 67 -3.58 18.15 3.72
N PHE A 68 -2.88 17.04 3.43
CA PHE A 68 -1.48 17.04 3.03
C PHE A 68 -1.34 17.01 1.51
N TYR A 69 -0.90 18.13 0.92
CA TYR A 69 -0.87 18.31 -0.53
C TYR A 69 0.31 19.16 -0.99
N GLU A 70 0.69 19.01 -2.24
CA GLU A 70 1.56 19.97 -2.95
C GLU A 70 0.73 20.93 -3.79
N SER A 71 1.20 22.16 -3.91
CA SER A 71 0.62 23.19 -4.78
C SER A 71 1.53 23.43 -5.99
N GLU A 72 0.97 23.53 -7.19
CA GLU A 72 1.72 23.91 -8.40
C GLU A 72 0.98 25.01 -9.15
N VAL A 73 1.72 25.90 -9.82
CA VAL A 73 1.11 26.93 -10.69
C VAL A 73 0.61 26.28 -11.97
N ILE A 74 -0.65 26.50 -12.33
CA ILE A 74 -1.22 25.94 -13.54
C ILE A 74 -0.74 26.75 -14.74
N LYS A 75 -0.21 26.05 -15.75
CA LYS A 75 0.21 26.66 -17.02
C LYS A 75 -0.89 26.46 -18.06
N TYR A 76 -1.63 27.53 -18.34
CA TYR A 76 -2.62 27.53 -19.40
C TYR A 76 -2.01 28.03 -20.72
N PRO A 77 -2.33 27.39 -21.86
CA PRO A 77 -2.07 27.98 -23.18
C PRO A 77 -2.84 29.29 -23.39
N GLU A 78 -4.05 29.39 -22.83
CA GLU A 78 -4.92 30.58 -22.87
C GLU A 78 -5.61 30.76 -21.51
N ILE A 79 -5.60 31.99 -20.98
CA ILE A 79 -6.18 32.31 -19.67
C ILE A 79 -7.57 32.92 -19.85
N ALA A 80 -8.52 32.48 -19.03
CA ALA A 80 -9.85 33.07 -18.93
C ALA A 80 -10.17 33.49 -17.48
N TYR A 81 -11.09 34.45 -17.32
CA TYR A 81 -11.53 34.90 -16.01
C TYR A 81 -12.14 33.73 -15.20
N GLY A 82 -11.71 33.60 -13.94
CA GLY A 82 -12.17 32.55 -13.04
C GLY A 82 -11.38 31.24 -13.12
N TYR A 83 -10.34 31.16 -13.94
CA TYR A 83 -9.43 30.00 -13.91
C TYR A 83 -8.59 30.01 -12.62
N PRO A 84 -8.40 28.85 -11.97
CA PRO A 84 -7.56 28.77 -10.78
C PRO A 84 -6.09 29.00 -11.14
N ASP A 85 -5.39 29.78 -10.31
CA ASP A 85 -3.95 30.04 -10.51
C ASP A 85 -3.08 28.82 -10.14
N LYS A 86 -3.57 27.98 -9.23
CA LYS A 86 -2.83 26.85 -8.65
C LYS A 86 -3.66 25.57 -8.65
N SER A 87 -3.00 24.45 -8.89
CA SER A 87 -3.52 23.11 -8.61
C SER A 87 -3.02 22.65 -7.24
N GLN A 88 -3.80 21.81 -6.58
CA GLN A 88 -3.42 21.15 -5.34
C GLN A 88 -3.63 19.65 -5.51
N THR A 89 -2.59 18.89 -5.20
CA THR A 89 -2.58 17.42 -5.38
C THR A 89 -2.13 16.77 -4.08
N MET A 90 -2.95 15.89 -3.52
CA MET A 90 -2.56 15.08 -2.37
C MET A 90 -1.35 14.22 -2.71
N LEU A 91 -0.42 14.12 -1.77
CA LEU A 91 0.80 13.37 -1.98
C LEU A 91 0.71 11.97 -1.38
N ASN A 92 1.28 11.00 -2.09
CA ASN A 92 1.73 9.76 -1.50
C ASN A 92 2.86 10.08 -0.52
N VAL A 93 2.61 9.90 0.78
CA VAL A 93 3.57 10.13 1.85
C VAL A 93 4.38 8.86 2.13
N ALA A 94 5.39 8.95 3.01
CA ALA A 94 6.23 7.81 3.35
C ALA A 94 5.44 6.55 3.69
N ASP A 95 5.86 5.42 3.12
CA ASP A 95 5.27 4.12 3.39
C ASP A 95 5.83 3.56 4.69
N SER A 96 4.96 3.40 5.68
CA SER A 96 5.27 2.84 7.01
C SER A 96 4.69 1.44 7.21
N LYS A 97 4.16 0.82 6.15
CA LYS A 97 3.51 -0.50 6.20
C LYS A 97 4.49 -1.65 5.98
N LEU A 98 5.73 -1.32 5.58
CA LEU A 98 6.70 -2.31 5.12
C LEU A 98 7.28 -3.11 6.27
N ILE A 99 7.16 -4.43 6.19
CA ILE A 99 7.76 -5.41 7.09
C ILE A 99 8.36 -6.52 6.25
N LYS A 100 9.70 -6.59 6.20
CA LYS A 100 10.42 -7.66 5.50
C LYS A 100 10.56 -8.88 6.39
N LEU A 101 10.13 -10.04 5.89
CA LEU A 101 10.33 -11.33 6.54
C LEU A 101 11.47 -12.08 5.85
N ILE A 102 12.48 -12.47 6.63
CA ILE A 102 13.59 -13.30 6.17
C ILE A 102 13.64 -14.58 7.04
N VAL A 103 13.60 -15.73 6.40
CA VAL A 103 13.61 -17.07 7.02
C VAL A 103 14.91 -17.77 6.64
N ASP A 104 15.81 -17.99 7.61
CA ASP A 104 17.14 -18.61 7.39
C ASP A 104 17.95 -18.00 6.21
N GLY A 105 17.73 -16.71 5.93
CA GLY A 105 18.39 -15.98 4.84
C GLY A 105 17.58 -15.85 3.56
N GLU A 106 16.39 -16.46 3.47
CA GLU A 106 15.47 -16.35 2.34
C GLU A 106 14.38 -15.30 2.62
N GLU A 107 14.30 -14.24 1.79
CA GLU A 107 13.27 -13.20 1.92
C GLU A 107 11.93 -13.67 1.33
N PHE A 108 10.86 -13.50 2.10
CA PHE A 108 9.50 -13.73 1.64
C PHE A 108 9.06 -12.64 0.67
N THR A 109 8.53 -13.06 -0.48
CA THR A 109 7.74 -12.20 -1.38
C THR A 109 6.61 -13.04 -1.99
N MET A 110 5.51 -12.40 -2.39
CA MET A 110 4.44 -13.10 -3.11
C MET A 110 4.83 -13.58 -4.52
N LEU A 111 6.02 -13.18 -5.01
CA LEU A 111 6.52 -13.53 -6.35
C LEU A 111 7.62 -14.60 -6.32
N ALA A 112 8.09 -15.03 -5.15
CA ALA A 112 9.17 -15.99 -5.02
C ALA A 112 8.85 -17.06 -3.97
N GLY A 113 9.12 -18.32 -4.29
CA GLY A 113 8.67 -19.47 -3.51
C GLY A 113 7.24 -19.87 -3.85
N GLU A 114 6.64 -20.71 -3.02
CA GLU A 114 5.27 -21.21 -3.21
C GLU A 114 4.37 -20.66 -2.10
N VAL A 115 3.22 -20.11 -2.48
CA VAL A 115 2.20 -19.62 -1.55
C VAL A 115 0.97 -20.53 -1.61
N THR A 116 0.56 -21.05 -0.47
CA THR A 116 -0.65 -21.87 -0.31
C THR A 116 -1.52 -21.33 0.82
N GLU A 117 -2.78 -21.76 0.88
CA GLU A 117 -3.75 -21.31 1.91
C GLU A 117 -3.84 -19.77 2.03
N TYR A 118 -3.64 -19.08 0.90
CA TYR A 118 -3.74 -17.63 0.84
C TYR A 118 -5.19 -17.19 1.05
N ARG A 119 -5.39 -16.22 1.92
CA ARG A 119 -6.67 -15.56 2.09
C ARG A 119 -6.47 -14.13 2.57
N ARG A 120 -7.04 -13.17 1.86
CA ARG A 120 -7.10 -11.77 2.29
C ARG A 120 -8.55 -11.34 2.49
N THR A 121 -8.84 -10.69 3.60
CA THR A 121 -10.21 -10.31 4.01
C THR A 121 -10.23 -8.89 4.53
N LEU A 122 -11.01 -8.01 3.89
CA LEU A 122 -11.38 -6.72 4.46
C LEU A 122 -12.71 -6.90 5.19
N SER A 123 -12.72 -6.79 6.51
CA SER A 123 -13.95 -6.83 7.29
C SER A 123 -14.46 -5.43 7.58
N PHE A 124 -15.63 -5.10 7.04
CA PHE A 124 -16.28 -3.81 7.26
C PHE A 124 -16.86 -3.66 8.67
N LYS A 125 -17.23 -4.79 9.29
CA LYS A 125 -17.78 -4.79 10.64
C LYS A 125 -16.73 -4.42 11.69
N GLU A 126 -15.49 -4.87 11.48
CA GLU A 126 -14.39 -4.65 12.42
C GLU A 126 -13.42 -3.55 11.98
N GLY A 127 -13.44 -3.18 10.69
CA GLY A 127 -12.50 -2.21 10.12
C GLY A 127 -11.06 -2.75 10.02
N ILE A 128 -10.91 -4.06 9.88
CA ILE A 128 -9.61 -4.75 9.87
C ILE A 128 -9.39 -5.42 8.52
N LEU A 129 -8.21 -5.20 7.94
CA LEU A 129 -7.68 -5.98 6.83
C LEU A 129 -6.88 -7.15 7.40
N ARG A 130 -7.24 -8.38 7.02
CA ARG A 130 -6.54 -9.60 7.41
C ARG A 130 -5.92 -10.27 6.21
N ARG A 131 -4.75 -10.87 6.39
CA ARG A 131 -4.12 -11.73 5.40
C ARG A 131 -3.51 -12.93 6.10
N SER A 132 -3.84 -14.13 5.63
CA SER A 132 -3.25 -15.39 6.08
C SER A 132 -2.70 -16.11 4.87
N LEU A 133 -1.53 -16.73 5.00
CA LEU A 133 -0.98 -17.64 3.99
C LEU A 133 0.04 -18.58 4.61
N ILE A 134 0.36 -19.65 3.88
CA ILE A 134 1.55 -20.46 4.09
C ILE A 134 2.52 -20.18 2.96
N TRP A 135 3.75 -19.81 3.30
CA TRP A 135 4.83 -19.64 2.34
C TRP A 135 5.83 -20.78 2.49
N SER A 136 6.17 -21.41 1.37
CA SER A 136 7.29 -22.34 1.25
C SER A 136 8.43 -21.65 0.50
N SER A 137 9.56 -21.48 1.19
CA SER A 137 10.77 -20.91 0.61
C SER A 137 11.34 -21.81 -0.49
N PRO A 138 12.16 -21.27 -1.41
CA PRO A 138 12.87 -22.08 -2.41
C PRO A 138 13.68 -23.25 -1.84
N LEU A 139 14.25 -23.13 -0.64
CA LEU A 139 14.94 -24.23 0.06
C LEU A 139 14.02 -25.13 0.90
N GLY A 140 12.70 -24.97 0.79
CA GLY A 140 11.69 -25.86 1.36
C GLY A 140 11.30 -25.56 2.81
N LYS A 141 11.68 -24.40 3.37
CA LYS A 141 11.22 -23.97 4.69
C LYS A 141 9.80 -23.44 4.60
N LYS A 142 8.93 -23.86 5.52
CA LYS A 142 7.52 -23.49 5.53
C LYS A 142 7.19 -22.64 6.75
N VAL A 143 6.55 -21.50 6.52
CA VAL A 143 6.02 -20.62 7.57
C VAL A 143 4.55 -20.32 7.31
N LYS A 144 3.75 -20.28 8.37
CA LYS A 144 2.44 -19.63 8.35
C LYS A 144 2.64 -18.16 8.69
N ILE A 145 2.02 -17.29 7.91
CA ILE A 145 2.06 -15.84 8.08
C ILE A 145 0.61 -15.37 8.28
N ASP A 146 0.35 -14.75 9.42
CA ASP A 146 -0.93 -14.12 9.73
C ASP A 146 -0.68 -12.62 9.98
N ILE A 147 -1.41 -11.77 9.26
CA ILE A 147 -1.25 -10.33 9.31
C ILE A 147 -2.61 -9.68 9.51
N GLN A 148 -2.66 -8.72 10.41
CA GLN A 148 -3.83 -7.85 10.61
C GLN A 148 -3.39 -6.39 10.55
N ARG A 149 -4.15 -5.57 9.84
CA ARG A 149 -3.92 -4.13 9.72
C ARG A 149 -5.20 -3.36 10.00
N MET A 150 -5.08 -2.25 10.71
CA MET A 150 -6.18 -1.31 10.94
C MET A 150 -5.71 0.14 10.93
N ILE A 151 -6.64 1.05 10.65
CA ILE A 151 -6.49 2.48 10.85
C ILE A 151 -7.55 2.90 11.88
N SER A 152 -7.13 3.53 12.98
CA SER A 152 -8.02 3.80 14.11
C SER A 152 -9.02 4.92 13.80
N PHE A 153 -10.31 4.67 14.03
CA PHE A 153 -11.32 5.73 14.04
C PHE A 153 -11.27 6.61 15.31
N VAL A 154 -10.74 6.08 16.41
CA VAL A 154 -10.64 6.81 17.70
C VAL A 154 -9.39 7.69 17.73
N HIS A 155 -8.27 7.18 17.21
CA HIS A 155 -7.01 7.90 17.13
C HIS A 155 -6.67 8.14 15.66
N GLN A 156 -7.17 9.24 15.11
CA GLN A 156 -7.16 9.49 13.66
C GLN A 156 -5.78 9.44 12.97
N HIS A 157 -4.68 9.66 13.71
CA HIS A 157 -3.32 9.63 13.17
C HIS A 157 -2.63 8.26 13.28
N GLN A 158 -3.32 7.24 13.80
CA GLN A 158 -2.71 5.95 14.12
C GLN A 158 -3.18 4.84 13.18
N ALA A 159 -2.23 4.07 12.68
CA ALA A 159 -2.42 2.78 12.05
C ALA A 159 -1.62 1.73 12.83
N ALA A 160 -2.06 0.49 12.79
CA ALA A 160 -1.37 -0.62 13.46
C ALA A 160 -1.31 -1.84 12.54
N ILE A 161 -0.21 -2.59 12.65
CA ILE A 161 0.00 -3.87 11.98
C ILE A 161 0.39 -4.89 13.06
N CYS A 162 -0.34 -6.00 13.11
CA CYS A 162 0.07 -7.21 13.82
C CYS A 162 0.60 -8.19 12.77
N TYR A 163 1.84 -8.64 12.90
CA TYR A 163 2.49 -9.56 11.97
C TYR A 163 3.00 -10.78 12.74
N GLU A 164 2.37 -11.93 12.52
CA GLU A 164 2.68 -13.18 13.20
C GLU A 164 3.29 -14.18 12.21
N VAL A 165 4.37 -14.85 12.64
CA VAL A 165 5.07 -15.86 11.82
C VAL A 165 5.26 -17.13 12.63
N THR A 166 4.75 -18.24 12.12
CA THR A 166 4.86 -19.56 12.75
C THR A 166 5.66 -20.50 11.85
N PRO A 167 6.87 -20.95 12.26
CA PRO A 167 7.58 -22.05 11.59
C PRO A 167 6.74 -23.33 11.58
N LEU A 168 6.65 -24.01 10.44
CA LEU A 168 5.85 -25.24 10.31
C LEU A 168 6.69 -26.51 10.22
N ASN A 169 7.89 -26.43 9.64
CA ASN A 169 8.72 -27.62 9.37
C ASN A 169 10.21 -27.43 9.68
N PHE A 170 10.58 -26.40 10.42
CA PHE A 170 11.98 -26.11 10.72
C PHE A 170 12.17 -25.42 12.08
N ASN A 171 13.39 -25.54 12.59
CA ASN A 171 13.92 -24.72 13.66
C ASN A 171 15.04 -23.88 13.05
N GLY A 172 14.97 -22.56 13.19
CA GLY A 172 15.88 -21.65 12.49
C GLY A 172 15.65 -20.20 12.88
N LYS A 173 16.32 -19.29 12.17
CA LYS A 173 16.26 -17.86 12.41
C LYS A 173 15.15 -17.23 11.58
N ILE A 174 14.24 -16.53 12.25
CA ILE A 174 13.31 -15.60 11.63
C ILE A 174 13.79 -14.18 11.92
N LYS A 175 13.82 -13.33 10.90
CA LYS A 175 14.10 -11.90 11.04
C LYS A 175 12.94 -11.11 10.41
N LEU A 176 12.38 -10.21 11.20
CA LEU A 176 11.44 -9.19 10.75
C LEU A 176 12.16 -7.84 10.71
N ILE A 177 11.95 -7.07 9.65
CA ILE A 177 12.52 -5.72 9.49
C ILE A 177 11.38 -4.76 9.14
N ALA A 178 10.96 -3.95 10.09
CA ALA A 178 10.05 -2.84 9.82
C ALA A 178 10.81 -1.71 9.11
N VAL A 179 10.21 -1.13 8.08
CA VAL A 179 10.83 -0.10 7.24
C VAL A 179 9.88 1.08 7.08
N VAL A 180 10.41 2.29 7.25
CA VAL A 180 9.75 3.52 6.84
C VAL A 180 10.41 4.00 5.55
N ASN A 181 9.73 3.84 4.42
CA ASN A 181 10.23 4.22 3.12
C ASN A 181 9.76 5.62 2.72
N GLY A 182 10.66 6.59 2.76
CA GLY A 182 10.40 7.96 2.28
C GLY A 182 10.61 8.16 0.78
N ASP A 183 11.11 7.15 0.08
CA ASP A 183 11.34 7.19 -1.36
C ASP A 183 10.09 6.70 -2.12
N VAL A 184 9.02 7.48 -1.96
CA VAL A 184 7.73 7.25 -2.58
C VAL A 184 7.51 8.21 -3.75
N ALA A 185 6.76 7.75 -4.74
CA ALA A 185 6.36 8.54 -5.90
C ALA A 185 4.84 8.63 -5.99
N ASN A 186 4.36 9.78 -6.47
CA ASN A 186 2.95 9.94 -6.80
C ASN A 186 2.61 9.16 -8.08
N LEU A 187 1.33 8.84 -8.25
CA LEU A 187 0.81 8.42 -9.54
C LEU A 187 0.90 9.60 -10.50
N SER A 188 1.68 9.46 -11.57
CA SER A 188 1.60 10.32 -12.74
C SER A 188 0.64 9.68 -13.74
N ALA A 189 -0.23 10.47 -14.35
CA ALA A 189 -0.86 10.06 -15.60
C ALA A 189 -0.33 10.93 -16.72
N GLU A 190 0.44 10.33 -17.62
CA GLU A 190 1.08 11.05 -18.71
C GLU A 190 0.07 11.55 -19.77
N ASN A 191 -1.11 10.91 -19.86
CA ASN A 191 -2.08 11.14 -20.95
C ASN A 191 -3.53 11.37 -20.48
N ASP A 192 -3.77 11.64 -19.18
CA ASP A 192 -5.10 12.03 -18.71
C ASP A 192 -5.09 13.49 -18.23
N PRO A 193 -5.68 14.43 -19.00
CA PRO A 193 -5.71 15.85 -18.62
C PRO A 193 -6.52 16.13 -17.35
N ARG A 194 -7.24 15.14 -16.80
CA ARG A 194 -7.98 15.24 -15.53
C ARG A 194 -7.14 14.83 -14.33
N VAL A 195 -6.02 14.16 -14.54
CA VAL A 195 -5.09 13.83 -13.47
C VAL A 195 -4.22 15.06 -13.24
N GLY A 196 -4.61 15.86 -12.23
CA GLY A 196 -3.98 17.13 -11.87
C GLY A 196 -2.53 17.03 -11.36
N SER A 197 -1.86 15.89 -11.54
CA SER A 197 -0.46 15.68 -11.14
C SER A 197 0.50 16.33 -12.14
N GLY A 198 0.36 17.64 -12.37
CA GLY A 198 1.40 18.46 -13.00
C GLY A 198 2.64 18.62 -12.11
N LEU A 199 2.81 17.76 -11.09
CA LEU A 199 3.92 17.77 -10.15
C LEU A 199 5.20 17.44 -10.93
N GLN A 200 6.08 18.42 -11.05
CA GLN A 200 7.36 18.25 -11.73
C GLN A 200 8.45 17.84 -10.74
N GLY A 201 8.94 16.61 -10.91
CA GLY A 201 10.01 16.04 -10.10
C GLY A 201 9.57 15.67 -8.68
N ARG A 202 10.56 15.51 -7.78
CA ARG A 202 10.31 15.19 -6.37
C ARG A 202 9.86 16.44 -5.63
N VAL A 203 8.60 16.44 -5.19
CA VAL A 203 7.99 17.55 -4.45
C VAL A 203 7.96 17.33 -2.94
N LEU A 204 8.11 16.08 -2.48
CA LEU A 204 8.21 15.72 -1.07
C LEU A 204 9.67 15.47 -0.68
N MET A 205 10.24 16.40 0.08
CA MET A 205 11.65 16.37 0.48
C MET A 205 11.80 15.71 1.84
N VAL A 206 12.72 14.75 1.95
CA VAL A 206 13.12 14.19 3.25
C VAL A 206 14.04 15.19 3.95
N LYS A 207 13.66 15.63 5.14
CA LYS A 207 14.42 16.59 5.96
C LYS A 207 15.25 15.90 7.03
N GLN A 208 14.71 14.83 7.61
CA GLN A 208 15.37 14.07 8.66
C GLN A 208 14.95 12.61 8.58
N VAL A 209 15.90 11.73 8.89
CA VAL A 209 15.66 10.31 9.13
C VAL A 209 16.32 9.97 10.47
N LEU A 210 15.59 9.29 11.33
CA LEU A 210 16.08 8.78 12.60
C LEU A 210 15.71 7.30 12.70
N GLY A 211 16.63 6.48 13.19
CA GLY A 211 16.38 5.09 13.53
C GLY A 211 17.11 4.78 14.82
N GLU A 212 16.36 4.43 15.87
CA GLU A 212 16.89 4.06 17.18
C GLU A 212 16.15 2.83 17.69
N ASN A 213 16.86 1.72 17.86
CA ASN A 213 16.29 0.45 18.34
C ASN A 213 15.04 0.01 17.55
N ASP A 214 13.87 0.08 18.19
CA ASP A 214 12.55 -0.28 17.69
C ASP A 214 11.75 0.93 17.16
N PHE A 215 12.34 2.12 17.16
CA PHE A 215 11.75 3.35 16.66
C PHE A 215 12.39 3.82 15.36
N GLY A 216 11.55 4.17 14.39
CA GLY A 216 11.95 4.82 13.14
C GLY A 216 11.12 6.07 12.90
N LEU A 217 11.75 7.14 12.43
CA LEU A 217 11.09 8.39 12.09
C LEU A 217 11.62 8.93 10.77
N ILE A 218 10.70 9.46 9.97
CA ILE A 218 11.01 10.29 8.83
C ILE A 218 10.27 11.62 8.94
N LEU A 219 10.99 12.71 8.74
CA LEU A 219 10.43 14.05 8.61
C LEU A 219 10.49 14.44 7.14
N GLN A 220 9.35 14.79 6.57
CA GLN A 220 9.24 15.24 5.18
C GLN A 220 8.57 16.61 5.12
N GLN A 221 8.89 17.37 4.07
CA GLN A 221 8.26 18.67 3.81
C GLN A 221 7.98 18.82 2.31
N THR A 222 6.81 19.35 2.00
CA THR A 222 6.42 19.78 0.65
C THR A 222 7.28 20.95 0.17
N ARG A 223 7.44 21.09 -1.14
CA ARG A 223 8.28 22.11 -1.76
C ARG A 223 7.59 23.47 -1.79
N ASN A 224 6.34 23.54 -2.24
CA ASN A 224 5.65 24.82 -2.44
C ASN A 224 4.58 25.08 -1.37
N SER A 225 3.87 24.05 -0.90
CA SER A 225 2.85 24.20 0.16
C SER A 225 3.44 24.47 1.55
N GLY A 226 4.69 24.06 1.82
CA GLY A 226 5.37 24.25 3.11
C GLY A 226 4.87 23.39 4.28
N LEU A 227 3.93 22.48 4.01
CA LEU A 227 3.45 21.42 4.91
C LEU A 227 4.53 20.37 5.16
#